data_AF-A0A6J0CVP8-F1
#
_entry.id   AF-A0A6J0CVP8-F1
#
_cell.length_a   1.000
_cell.length_b   1.000
_cell.length_c   1.000
_cell.angle_alpha   90.00
_cell.angle_beta   90.00
_cell.angle_gamma   90.00
#
_symmetry.space_group_name_H-M   'P 1'
#
loop_
_entity.id
_entity.type
_entity.pdbx_description
1 polymer ?
#
loop_
_entity_poly.entity_id
_entity_poly.type
_entity_poly.pdbx_seq_one_letter_code
_entity_poly.pdbx_strand_id
1 'polypeptide(L)'
;MTGNQVTFFCQGPLEAKEYRLCKEGSPDFLVPTTLIETENVAKFSISSIEWINAGQYMCEYKSPNGKREHSDYLELVVTGVHRSSVSLSALPSPVVTVGGNVTLQCVSQHPYDRFILMKEDEKFSPALPSQNIHPELFGALFTVGPVTPSQRWRFTCYGYYLSTPQAWSVPSNHLELLVSGTLHKPRIGAHPGSVIPSGSPVTIRCQAT
;
A
#
# COMPACT_ATOMS: atom_id res chain seq x y z
N MET A 1 19.01 -0.62 2.66
CA MET A 1 19.40 0.15 1.47
C MET A 1 18.21 0.15 0.52
N THR A 2 17.48 1.25 0.45
CA THR A 2 16.56 1.58 -0.66
C THR A 2 16.44 3.09 -0.64
N GLY A 3 17.41 3.77 -1.24
CA GLY A 3 17.25 5.16 -1.63
C GLY A 3 16.52 5.20 -2.97
N ASN A 4 15.23 4.85 -2.98
CA ASN A 4 14.42 5.06 -4.17
C ASN A 4 14.30 6.58 -4.39
N GLN A 5 14.38 7.01 -5.66
CA GLN A 5 14.07 8.39 -6.03
C GLN A 5 12.56 8.52 -6.17
N VAL A 6 11.99 9.56 -5.58
CA VAL A 6 10.61 9.99 -5.90
C VAL A 6 10.68 11.21 -6.80
N THR A 7 9.77 11.29 -7.76
CA THR A 7 9.61 12.47 -8.61
C THR A 7 8.18 12.97 -8.48
N PHE A 8 8.03 14.21 -8.06
CA PHE A 8 6.77 14.93 -8.04
C PHE A 8 6.58 15.63 -9.39
N PHE A 9 5.34 15.65 -9.86
CA PHE A 9 4.94 16.33 -11.08
C PHE A 9 3.92 17.39 -10.70
N CYS A 10 4.26 18.64 -10.94
CA CYS A 10 3.34 19.75 -10.77
C CYS A 10 2.95 20.29 -12.12
N GLN A 11 1.67 20.17 -12.45
CA GLN A 11 1.12 20.69 -13.69
C GLN A 11 0.36 21.99 -13.38
N GLY A 12 0.83 23.10 -13.96
CA GLY A 12 0.16 24.39 -13.84
C GLY A 12 -0.64 24.74 -15.10
N PRO A 13 -1.39 25.86 -15.04
CA PRO A 13 -2.06 26.42 -16.22
C PRO A 13 -1.04 26.94 -17.23
N LEU A 14 -1.51 27.24 -18.44
CA LEU A 14 -0.68 27.81 -19.52
C LEU A 14 0.07 29.05 -19.02
N GLU A 15 1.35 29.15 -19.34
CA GLU A 15 2.25 30.26 -18.96
C GLU A 15 2.51 30.42 -17.45
N ALA A 16 2.17 29.42 -16.62
CA ALA A 16 2.57 29.42 -15.22
C ALA A 16 4.11 29.34 -15.09
N LYS A 17 4.64 30.10 -14.13
CA LYS A 17 6.09 30.27 -13.90
C LYS A 17 6.41 30.11 -12.42
N GLU A 18 7.69 30.08 -12.09
CA GLU A 18 8.18 30.08 -10.69
C GLU A 18 7.60 28.94 -9.83
N TYR A 19 7.55 27.73 -10.38
CA TYR A 19 7.09 26.54 -9.65
C TYR A 19 7.95 26.26 -8.41
N ARG A 20 7.31 25.85 -7.32
CA ARG A 20 7.93 25.43 -6.05
C ARG A 20 7.18 24.23 -5.51
N LEU A 21 7.89 23.36 -4.83
CA LEU A 21 7.27 22.27 -4.07
C LEU A 21 7.52 22.52 -2.58
N CYS A 22 6.45 22.78 -1.85
CA CYS A 22 6.47 23.13 -0.44
C CYS A 22 6.06 21.92 0.40
N LYS A 23 6.82 21.62 1.45
CA LYS A 23 6.47 20.58 2.44
C LYS A 23 5.85 21.26 3.66
N GLU A 24 4.73 20.75 4.14
CA GLU A 24 4.09 21.26 5.35
C GLU A 24 5.06 21.21 6.55
N GLY A 25 5.12 22.31 7.32
CA GLY A 25 6.01 22.45 8.48
C GLY A 25 7.49 22.68 8.16
N SER A 26 7.89 22.68 6.89
CA SER A 26 9.23 23.06 6.46
C SER A 26 9.27 24.52 6.01
N PRO A 27 10.27 25.32 6.43
CA PRO A 27 10.46 26.67 5.90
C PRO A 27 11.01 26.67 4.47
N ASP A 28 11.61 25.55 4.05
CA ASP A 28 12.27 25.42 2.76
C ASP A 28 11.31 24.86 1.69
N PHE A 29 11.65 25.11 0.43
CA PHE A 29 10.95 24.58 -0.73
C PHE A 29 11.94 23.96 -1.71
N LEU A 30 11.48 22.97 -2.46
CA LEU A 30 12.24 22.41 -3.57
C LEU A 30 11.98 23.22 -4.83
N VAL A 31 13.05 23.46 -5.59
CA VAL A 31 12.98 24.01 -6.95
C VAL A 31 12.91 22.88 -7.99
N PRO A 32 12.30 23.13 -9.16
CA PRO A 32 12.18 22.10 -10.18
C PRO A 32 13.56 21.62 -10.66
N THR A 33 13.73 20.31 -10.79
CA THR A 33 14.88 19.71 -11.47
C THR A 33 14.75 19.81 -12.99
N THR A 34 13.52 19.87 -13.50
CA THR A 34 13.23 20.03 -14.93
C THR A 34 11.91 20.78 -15.10
N LEU A 35 11.87 21.70 -16.07
CA LEU A 35 10.66 22.36 -16.53
C LEU A 35 10.35 21.87 -17.95
N ILE A 36 9.16 21.31 -18.14
CA ILE A 36 8.65 20.91 -19.44
C ILE A 36 7.63 21.96 -19.86
N GLU A 37 8.12 23.02 -20.49
CA GLU A 37 7.32 24.18 -20.89
C GLU A 37 6.18 23.80 -21.85
N THR A 38 6.42 22.84 -22.75
CA THR A 38 5.41 22.33 -23.69
C THR A 38 4.21 21.67 -23.01
N GLU A 39 4.39 21.18 -21.78
CA GLU A 39 3.36 20.49 -21.00
C GLU A 39 2.88 21.32 -19.80
N ASN A 40 3.50 22.48 -19.55
CA ASN A 40 3.36 23.26 -18.31
C ASN A 40 3.58 22.41 -17.05
N VAL A 41 4.56 21.51 -17.09
CA VAL A 41 4.87 20.58 -16.00
C VAL A 41 6.25 20.87 -15.41
N ALA A 42 6.30 21.05 -14.10
CA ALA A 42 7.53 21.10 -13.31
C ALA A 42 7.77 19.76 -12.61
N LYS A 43 8.98 19.22 -12.75
CA LYS A 43 9.42 18.00 -12.08
C LYS A 43 10.31 18.34 -10.90
N PHE A 44 10.09 17.67 -9.77
CA PHE A 44 10.92 17.78 -8.57
C PHE A 44 11.36 16.39 -8.16
N SER A 45 12.66 16.16 -8.00
CA SER A 45 13.17 14.85 -7.59
C SER A 45 13.82 14.92 -6.22
N ILE A 46 13.43 14.00 -5.34
CA ILE A 46 14.15 13.75 -4.08
C ILE A 46 14.87 12.41 -4.25
N SER A 47 16.19 12.47 -4.30
CA SER A 47 17.04 11.29 -4.33
C SER A 47 17.22 10.74 -2.92
N SER A 48 17.36 9.42 -2.79
CA SER A 48 17.62 8.76 -1.51
C SER A 48 16.55 9.06 -0.44
N ILE A 49 15.31 8.66 -0.70
CA ILE A 49 14.18 8.85 0.24
C ILE A 49 14.50 8.29 1.64
N GLU A 50 14.30 9.13 2.64
CA GLU A 50 14.35 8.80 4.06
C GLU A 50 13.05 9.21 4.78
N TRP A 51 12.89 8.77 6.03
CA TRP A 51 11.70 9.05 6.83
C TRP A 51 11.40 10.55 6.98
N ILE A 52 12.41 11.42 6.97
CA ILE A 52 12.24 12.88 7.08
C ILE A 52 11.58 13.48 5.84
N ASN A 53 11.60 12.79 4.70
CA ASN A 53 10.91 13.23 3.49
C ASN A 53 9.41 12.90 3.54
N ALA A 54 8.96 12.05 4.46
CA ALA A 54 7.53 11.77 4.62
C ALA A 54 6.77 13.02 5.07
N GLY A 55 5.57 13.24 4.54
CA GLY A 55 4.73 14.39 4.89
C GLY A 55 3.79 14.84 3.77
N GLN A 56 3.10 15.95 4.02
CA GLN A 56 2.22 16.58 3.04
C GLN A 56 2.99 17.60 2.21
N TYR A 57 2.78 17.54 0.90
CA TYR A 57 3.40 18.42 -0.08
C TYR A 57 2.33 19.16 -0.86
N MET A 58 2.55 20.44 -1.14
CA MET A 58 1.74 21.19 -2.09
C MET A 58 2.67 21.84 -3.11
N CYS A 59 2.21 21.91 -4.36
CA CYS A 59 2.91 22.67 -5.37
C CYS A 59 2.40 24.11 -5.37
N GLU A 60 3.32 25.08 -5.43
CA GLU A 60 3.00 26.47 -5.69
C GLU A 60 3.53 26.90 -7.06
N TYR A 61 2.80 27.79 -7.72
CA TYR A 61 3.25 28.44 -8.95
C TYR A 61 2.78 29.88 -8.98
N LYS A 62 3.37 30.66 -9.89
CA LYS A 62 2.91 32.01 -10.22
C LYS A 62 2.09 31.95 -11.50
N SER A 63 0.82 32.33 -11.40
CA SER A 63 -0.08 32.39 -12.53
C SER A 63 0.30 33.51 -13.50
N PRO A 64 -0.20 33.49 -14.75
CA PRO A 64 0.11 34.52 -15.75
C PRO A 64 -0.23 35.93 -15.29
N ASN A 65 -1.24 36.06 -14.42
CA ASN A 65 -1.66 37.33 -13.80
C ASN A 65 -0.72 37.80 -12.68
N GLY A 66 0.38 37.08 -12.42
CA GLY A 66 1.36 37.38 -11.38
C GLY A 66 0.96 36.95 -9.97
N LYS A 67 -0.20 36.31 -9.78
CA LYS A 67 -0.69 35.82 -8.48
C LYS A 67 -0.04 34.47 -8.13
N ARG A 68 0.27 34.25 -6.85
CA ARG A 68 0.68 32.92 -6.36
C ARG A 68 -0.54 32.06 -6.09
N GLU A 69 -0.51 30.84 -6.60
CA GLU A 69 -1.54 29.83 -6.45
C GLU A 69 -0.90 28.50 -6.06
N HIS A 70 -1.70 27.58 -5.51
CA HIS A 70 -1.22 26.29 -5.02
C HIS A 70 -2.18 25.14 -5.37
N SER A 71 -1.64 23.93 -5.42
CA SER A 71 -2.39 22.69 -5.55
C SER A 71 -3.03 22.28 -4.22
N ASP A 72 -3.86 21.25 -4.28
CA ASP A 72 -4.17 20.42 -3.12
C ASP A 72 -2.90 19.74 -2.56
N TYR A 73 -3.04 19.17 -1.36
CA TYR A 73 -1.96 18.46 -0.70
C TYR A 73 -1.86 17.02 -1.22
N LEU A 74 -0.64 16.63 -1.56
CA LEU A 74 -0.24 15.25 -1.82
C LEU A 74 0.52 14.70 -0.61
N GLU A 75 0.05 13.58 -0.07
CA GLU A 75 0.73 12.90 1.04
C GLU A 75 1.80 11.93 0.51
N LEU A 76 3.07 12.18 0.86
CA LEU A 76 4.16 11.24 0.66
C LEU A 76 4.36 10.39 1.92
N VAL A 77 4.24 9.07 1.75
CA VAL A 77 4.46 8.07 2.81
C VAL A 77 5.78 7.35 2.56
N VAL A 78 6.53 7.08 3.63
CA VAL A 78 7.76 6.29 3.60
C VAL A 78 7.56 5.02 4.43
N THR A 79 7.65 3.87 3.78
CA THR A 79 7.50 2.55 4.41
C THR A 79 8.84 1.97 4.85
N GLY A 80 8.83 1.02 5.78
CA GLY A 80 10.05 0.37 6.29
C GLY A 80 10.84 1.22 7.28
N VAL A 81 10.25 2.30 7.79
CA VAL A 81 10.84 3.15 8.84
C VAL A 81 10.84 2.39 10.17
N HIS A 82 9.69 1.82 10.53
CA HIS A 82 9.58 0.98 11.70
C HIS A 82 9.88 -0.48 11.32
N ARG A 83 10.90 -1.07 11.94
CA ARG A 83 11.36 -2.44 11.60
C ARG A 83 10.49 -3.55 12.18
N SER A 84 9.63 -3.22 13.14
CA SER A 84 8.72 -4.17 13.76
C SER A 84 7.75 -4.72 12.71
N SER A 85 7.71 -6.04 12.58
CA SER A 85 6.91 -6.70 11.56
C SER A 85 5.42 -6.69 11.91
N VAL A 86 4.61 -6.60 10.88
CA VAL A 86 3.17 -6.84 10.92
C VAL A 86 2.85 -8.11 10.13
N SER A 87 1.84 -8.86 10.53
CA SER A 87 1.39 -10.08 9.87
C SER A 87 -0.05 -9.92 9.42
N LEU A 88 -0.35 -10.37 8.20
CA LEU A 88 -1.67 -10.27 7.58
C LEU A 88 -2.23 -11.66 7.29
N SER A 89 -3.42 -11.95 7.81
CA SER A 89 -4.14 -13.22 7.63
C SER A 89 -5.59 -12.98 7.21
N ALA A 90 -6.22 -13.99 6.60
CA ALA A 90 -7.64 -13.99 6.27
C ALA A 90 -8.39 -14.92 7.22
N LEU A 91 -9.53 -14.45 7.72
CA LEU A 91 -10.40 -15.20 8.62
C LEU A 91 -11.74 -15.52 7.94
N PRO A 92 -12.19 -16.80 7.97
CA PRO A 92 -11.45 -17.99 8.43
C PRO A 92 -10.45 -18.52 7.38
N SER A 93 -10.59 -18.10 6.12
CA SER A 93 -9.72 -18.55 5.02
C SER A 93 -9.61 -17.47 3.94
N PRO A 94 -8.55 -17.49 3.11
CA PRO A 94 -8.40 -16.58 1.97
C PRO A 94 -9.31 -16.94 0.79
N VAL A 95 -10.00 -18.09 0.82
CA VAL A 95 -10.94 -18.50 -0.21
C VAL A 95 -12.32 -17.89 0.07
N VAL A 96 -12.84 -17.11 -0.87
CA VAL A 96 -14.08 -16.35 -0.71
C VAL A 96 -15.00 -16.60 -1.90
N THR A 97 -16.28 -16.87 -1.68
CA THR A 97 -17.24 -17.03 -2.78
C THR A 97 -17.47 -15.71 -3.50
N VAL A 98 -17.74 -15.74 -4.81
CA VAL A 98 -18.11 -14.54 -5.58
C VAL A 98 -19.24 -13.79 -4.87
N GLY A 99 -19.08 -12.47 -4.72
CA GLY A 99 -20.02 -11.59 -4.00
C GLY A 99 -19.94 -11.67 -2.47
N GLY A 100 -19.11 -12.54 -1.92
CA GLY A 100 -18.89 -12.70 -0.49
C GLY A 100 -17.92 -11.67 0.10
N ASN A 101 -17.89 -11.63 1.43
CA ASN A 101 -16.96 -10.80 2.20
C ASN A 101 -16.01 -11.69 3.00
N VAL A 102 -14.84 -11.16 3.33
CA VAL A 102 -13.86 -11.80 4.21
C VAL A 102 -13.29 -10.79 5.19
N THR A 103 -12.92 -11.24 6.38
CA THR A 103 -12.23 -10.40 7.35
C THR A 103 -10.74 -10.65 7.23
N LEU A 104 -9.97 -9.59 6.98
CA LEU A 104 -8.52 -9.61 7.06
C LEU A 104 -8.07 -9.11 8.43
N GLN A 105 -7.18 -9.87 9.06
CA GLN A 105 -6.60 -9.54 10.34
C GLN A 105 -5.15 -9.12 10.15
N CYS A 106 -4.84 -7.89 10.54
CA CYS A 106 -3.48 -7.39 10.57
C CYS A 106 -3.03 -7.23 12.02
N VAL A 107 -1.92 -7.89 12.39
CA VAL A 107 -1.45 -7.95 13.78
C VAL A 107 0.04 -7.68 13.91
N SER A 108 0.44 -7.22 15.09
CA SER A 108 1.81 -6.92 15.50
C SER A 108 1.98 -7.23 16.98
N GLN A 109 3.16 -7.69 17.37
CA GLN A 109 3.56 -7.72 18.78
C GLN A 109 3.92 -6.32 19.31
N HIS A 110 4.12 -5.35 18.41
CA HIS A 110 4.42 -3.98 18.76
C HIS A 110 3.15 -3.13 18.77
N PRO A 111 3.01 -2.21 19.73
CA PRO A 111 1.80 -1.43 19.93
C PRO A 111 1.74 -0.25 18.95
N TYR A 112 1.57 -0.53 17.65
CA TYR A 112 1.21 0.52 16.69
C TYR A 112 -0.14 1.13 17.06
N ASP A 113 -0.33 2.43 16.78
CA ASP A 113 -1.58 3.12 17.07
C ASP A 113 -2.65 2.83 16.01
N ARG A 114 -2.21 2.70 14.76
CA ARG A 114 -3.08 2.45 13.61
C ARG A 114 -2.49 1.42 12.66
N PHE A 115 -3.39 0.69 12.00
CA PHE A 115 -3.07 -0.22 10.92
C PHE A 115 -3.77 0.24 9.65
N ILE A 116 -3.12 0.08 8.50
CA ILE A 116 -3.67 0.42 7.19
C ILE A 116 -3.55 -0.77 6.25
N LEU A 117 -4.61 -1.00 5.47
CA LEU A 117 -4.68 -2.06 4.48
C LEU A 117 -4.54 -1.46 3.07
N MET A 118 -3.56 -1.96 2.33
CA MET A 118 -3.27 -1.59 0.96
C MET A 118 -3.71 -2.71 0.02
N LYS A 119 -4.32 -2.37 -1.12
CA LYS A 119 -4.62 -3.29 -2.23
C LYS A 119 -3.81 -2.84 -3.44
N GLU A 120 -2.94 -3.70 -3.95
CA GLU A 120 -2.10 -3.37 -5.12
C GLU A 120 -1.41 -2.00 -5.03
N ASP A 121 -0.87 -1.69 -3.83
CA ASP A 121 -0.16 -0.44 -3.52
C ASP A 121 -1.04 0.83 -3.42
N GLU A 122 -2.36 0.67 -3.49
CA GLU A 122 -3.34 1.74 -3.22
C GLU A 122 -4.00 1.56 -1.84
N LYS A 123 -4.37 2.68 -1.20
CA LYS A 123 -5.09 2.66 0.08
C LYS A 123 -6.48 2.05 -0.14
N PHE A 124 -6.69 0.82 0.35
CA PHE A 124 -7.95 0.12 0.17
C PHE A 124 -9.03 0.62 1.15
N SER A 125 -8.64 0.91 2.39
CA SER A 125 -9.54 1.37 3.43
C SER A 125 -8.89 2.43 4.31
N PRO A 126 -9.68 3.24 5.04
CA PRO A 126 -9.15 4.08 6.10
C PRO A 126 -8.34 3.27 7.12
N ALA A 127 -7.35 3.91 7.74
CA ALA A 127 -6.56 3.29 8.78
C ALA A 127 -7.40 3.07 10.05
N LEU A 128 -7.40 1.84 10.54
CA LEU A 128 -8.16 1.45 11.72
C LEU A 128 -7.31 1.60 12.99
N PRO A 129 -7.92 1.99 14.12
CA PRO A 129 -7.22 2.04 15.39
C PRO A 129 -6.84 0.63 15.84
N SER A 130 -5.69 0.56 16.50
CA SER A 130 -5.19 -0.66 17.11
C SER A 130 -6.09 -1.14 18.24
N GLN A 131 -6.33 -2.45 18.25
CA GLN A 131 -7.11 -3.16 19.25
C GLN A 131 -6.25 -4.28 19.86
N ASN A 132 -6.53 -4.60 21.13
CA ASN A 132 -5.91 -5.74 21.78
C ASN A 132 -6.64 -7.01 21.32
N ILE A 133 -6.04 -7.74 20.39
CA ILE A 133 -6.62 -8.97 19.83
C ILE A 133 -6.41 -10.12 20.82
N HIS A 134 -5.20 -10.22 21.37
CA HIS A 134 -4.78 -11.14 22.41
C HIS A 134 -3.77 -10.45 23.32
N PRO A 135 -3.46 -10.99 24.52
CA PRO A 135 -2.38 -10.46 25.35
C PRO A 135 -1.10 -10.29 24.51
N GLU A 136 -0.55 -9.07 24.52
CA GLU A 136 0.65 -8.69 23.76
C GLU A 136 0.53 -8.78 22.22
N LEU A 137 -0.70 -8.86 21.69
CA LEU A 137 -0.98 -8.85 20.26
C LEU A 137 -1.96 -7.73 19.89
N PHE A 138 -1.42 -6.74 19.18
CA PHE A 138 -2.12 -5.54 18.74
C PHE A 138 -2.49 -5.69 17.28
N GLY A 139 -3.67 -5.23 16.87
CA GLY A 139 -4.08 -5.37 15.49
C GLY A 139 -5.36 -4.66 15.12
N ALA A 140 -5.78 -4.85 13.88
CA ALA A 140 -7.05 -4.40 13.37
C ALA A 140 -7.68 -5.45 12.45
N LEU A 141 -9.01 -5.40 12.37
CA LEU A 141 -9.82 -6.28 11.52
C LEU A 141 -10.44 -5.45 10.39
N PHE A 142 -10.15 -5.80 9.15
CA PHE A 142 -10.65 -5.14 7.96
C PHE A 142 -11.66 -6.05 7.26
N THR A 143 -12.86 -5.55 6.99
CA THR A 143 -13.82 -6.29 6.17
C THR A 143 -13.60 -5.95 4.70
N VAL A 144 -13.39 -6.97 3.88
CA VAL A 144 -13.13 -6.84 2.44
C VAL A 144 -14.25 -7.53 1.67
N GLY A 145 -14.86 -6.81 0.75
CA GLY A 145 -15.86 -7.33 -0.18
C GLY A 145 -16.91 -6.28 -0.54
N PRO A 146 -17.89 -6.62 -1.40
CA PRO A 146 -18.07 -7.93 -2.05
C PRO A 146 -16.96 -8.27 -3.05
N VAL A 147 -16.43 -9.49 -3.01
CA VAL A 147 -15.33 -9.89 -3.90
C VAL A 147 -15.81 -10.22 -5.31
N THR A 148 -15.03 -9.83 -6.32
CA THR A 148 -15.35 -10.06 -7.74
C THR A 148 -14.20 -10.80 -8.44
N PRO A 149 -14.49 -11.68 -9.42
CA PRO A 149 -13.44 -12.42 -10.13
C PRO A 149 -12.70 -11.56 -11.18
N SER A 150 -13.22 -10.38 -11.52
CA SER A 150 -12.67 -9.50 -12.55
C SER A 150 -11.41 -8.75 -12.13
N GLN A 151 -11.06 -8.78 -10.84
CA GLN A 151 -9.91 -8.07 -10.29
C GLN A 151 -9.09 -8.97 -9.38
N ARG A 152 -7.82 -8.62 -9.24
CA ARG A 152 -6.91 -9.28 -8.32
C ARG A 152 -7.08 -8.69 -6.92
N TRP A 153 -7.16 -9.57 -5.92
CA TRP A 153 -7.38 -9.19 -4.52
C TRP A 153 -6.12 -9.45 -3.72
N ARG A 154 -5.06 -8.66 -3.98
CA ARG A 154 -3.77 -8.78 -3.30
C ARG A 154 -3.55 -7.64 -2.32
N PHE A 155 -3.38 -8.01 -1.05
CA PHE A 155 -3.30 -7.09 0.06
C PHE A 155 -1.95 -7.11 0.75
N THR A 156 -1.56 -5.94 1.27
CA THR A 156 -0.44 -5.74 2.17
C THR A 156 -0.91 -4.84 3.32
N CYS A 157 -0.45 -5.11 4.54
CA CYS A 157 -0.75 -4.27 5.70
C CYS A 157 0.51 -3.57 6.22
N TYR A 158 0.30 -2.41 6.85
CA TYR A 158 1.29 -1.65 7.56
C TYR A 158 0.76 -1.16 8.90
N GLY A 159 1.66 -0.97 9.87
CA GLY A 159 1.39 -0.29 11.13
C GLY A 159 2.15 1.04 11.22
N TYR A 160 1.56 2.04 11.90
CA TYR A 160 2.20 3.33 12.14
C TYR A 160 1.73 3.98 13.45
N TYR A 161 2.48 5.00 13.89
CA TYR A 161 2.17 5.79 15.09
C TYR A 161 1.52 7.12 14.74
N LEU A 162 0.63 7.62 15.60
CA LEU A 162 -0.02 8.92 15.42
C LEU A 162 0.96 10.09 15.45
N SER A 163 2.11 9.92 16.10
CA SER A 163 3.19 10.93 16.12
C SER A 163 3.89 11.07 14.77
N THR A 164 3.86 10.05 13.91
CA THR A 164 4.51 10.01 12.60
C THR A 164 3.64 9.29 11.56
N PRO A 165 2.47 9.86 11.17
CA PRO A 165 1.47 9.14 10.38
C PRO A 165 1.91 8.77 8.96
N GLN A 166 2.94 9.42 8.42
CA GLN A 166 3.52 9.13 7.10
C GLN A 166 4.74 8.20 7.17
N ALA A 167 5.16 7.75 8.35
CA ALA A 167 6.25 6.79 8.52
C ALA A 167 5.68 5.43 8.93
N TRP A 168 5.75 4.47 8.01
CA TRP A 168 5.10 3.17 8.19
C TRP A 168 6.10 2.06 8.50
N SER A 169 5.58 0.95 9.03
CA SER A 169 6.33 -0.28 9.24
C SER A 169 6.89 -0.88 7.95
N VAL A 170 7.72 -1.91 8.08
CA VAL A 170 7.95 -2.86 6.99
C VAL A 170 6.62 -3.48 6.54
N PRO A 171 6.46 -3.84 5.25
CA PRO A 171 5.25 -4.49 4.76
C PRO A 171 5.01 -5.84 5.45
N SER A 172 3.73 -6.19 5.62
CA SER A 172 3.35 -7.57 5.95
C SER A 172 3.71 -8.54 4.82
N ASN A 173 3.46 -9.84 5.05
CA ASN A 173 3.30 -10.77 3.95
C ASN A 173 2.21 -10.29 2.96
N HIS A 174 2.39 -10.61 1.67
CA HIS A 174 1.35 -10.40 0.68
C HIS A 174 0.27 -11.48 0.84
N LEU A 175 -0.99 -11.06 0.95
CA LEU A 175 -2.13 -11.95 1.08
C LEU A 175 -3.03 -11.81 -0.15
N GLU A 176 -3.19 -12.89 -0.91
CA GLU A 176 -4.04 -12.94 -2.09
C GLU A 176 -5.31 -13.74 -1.79
N LEU A 177 -6.48 -13.14 -2.05
CA LEU A 177 -7.75 -13.83 -1.92
C LEU A 177 -8.02 -14.71 -3.15
N LEU A 178 -8.50 -15.92 -2.90
CA LEU A 178 -8.90 -16.86 -3.93
C LEU A 178 -10.42 -16.78 -4.10
N VAL A 179 -10.86 -16.17 -5.19
CA VAL A 179 -12.30 -16.02 -5.47
C VAL A 179 -12.84 -17.34 -6.03
N SER A 180 -13.62 -18.05 -5.22
CA SER A 180 -14.31 -19.28 -5.62
C SER A 180 -15.61 -18.93 -6.36
N GLY A 181 -15.68 -19.28 -7.63
CA GLY A 181 -16.88 -19.13 -8.47
C GLY A 181 -17.65 -20.43 -8.69
N THR A 182 -18.62 -20.37 -9.61
CA THR A 182 -19.41 -21.51 -10.11
C THR A 182 -18.67 -22.39 -11.14
N LEU A 183 -17.36 -22.18 -11.32
CA LEU A 183 -16.55 -22.96 -12.25
C LEU A 183 -16.49 -24.44 -11.81
N HIS A 184 -16.41 -25.35 -12.78
CA HIS A 184 -16.38 -26.78 -12.51
C HIS A 184 -15.21 -27.13 -11.59
N LYS A 185 -15.51 -27.87 -10.52
CA LYS A 185 -14.51 -28.30 -9.55
C LYS A 185 -13.47 -29.18 -10.25
N PRO A 186 -12.18 -28.81 -10.25
CA PRO A 186 -11.15 -29.66 -10.84
C PRO A 186 -10.99 -30.96 -10.03
N ARG A 187 -10.56 -32.03 -10.70
CA ARG A 187 -10.18 -33.28 -10.05
C ARG A 187 -8.71 -33.21 -9.66
N ILE A 188 -8.45 -33.49 -8.39
CA ILE A 188 -7.08 -33.61 -7.86
C ILE A 188 -6.75 -35.09 -7.64
N GLY A 189 -5.53 -35.49 -8.01
CA GLY A 189 -5.03 -36.84 -7.80
C GLY A 189 -3.55 -36.84 -7.42
N ALA A 190 -3.12 -37.85 -6.66
CA ALA A 190 -1.74 -38.05 -6.26
C ALA A 190 -1.24 -39.42 -6.74
N HIS A 191 0.01 -39.48 -7.22
CA HIS A 191 0.69 -40.71 -7.61
C HIS A 191 2.04 -40.84 -6.91
N PRO A 192 2.40 -42.00 -6.32
CA PRO A 192 1.70 -43.29 -6.39
C PRO A 192 0.44 -43.41 -5.51
N GLY A 193 0.23 -42.50 -4.55
CA GLY A 193 -0.95 -42.48 -3.69
C GLY A 193 -0.97 -41.25 -2.77
N SER A 194 -1.99 -41.15 -1.92
CA SER A 194 -2.13 -40.07 -0.94
C SER A 194 -1.38 -40.31 0.39
N VAL A 195 -0.91 -41.54 0.62
CA VAL A 195 -0.14 -41.91 1.81
C VAL A 195 1.17 -42.52 1.34
N ILE A 196 2.29 -41.86 1.64
CA ILE A 196 3.62 -42.27 1.18
C ILE A 196 4.68 -42.09 2.28
N PRO A 197 5.77 -42.88 2.28
CA PRO A 197 6.87 -42.74 3.25
C PRO A 197 7.65 -41.43 3.08
N SER A 198 8.19 -40.91 4.19
CA SER A 198 9.05 -39.72 4.20
C SER A 198 10.24 -39.89 3.24
N GLY A 199 10.55 -38.83 2.48
CA GLY A 199 11.63 -38.84 1.47
C GLY A 199 11.24 -39.42 0.11
N SER A 200 10.03 -39.96 -0.05
CA SER A 200 9.56 -40.51 -1.33
C SER A 200 9.06 -39.40 -2.28
N PRO A 201 9.33 -39.49 -3.59
CA PRO A 201 8.79 -38.54 -4.56
C PRO A 201 7.28 -38.73 -4.74
N VAL A 202 6.54 -37.63 -4.90
CA VAL A 202 5.10 -37.62 -5.20
C VAL A 202 4.79 -36.70 -6.37
N THR A 203 3.86 -37.10 -7.22
CA THR A 203 3.30 -36.23 -8.26
C THR A 203 1.86 -35.87 -7.90
N ILE A 204 1.57 -34.57 -7.78
CA ILE A 204 0.21 -34.05 -7.62
C ILE A 204 -0.27 -33.55 -9.00
N ARG A 205 -1.44 -34.03 -9.43
CA ARG A 205 -2.08 -33.63 -10.69
C ARG A 205 -3.40 -32.94 -10.39
N CYS A 206 -3.59 -31.77 -10.97
CA CYS A 206 -4.88 -31.07 -10.98
C CYS A 206 -5.38 -31.01 -12.43
N GLN A 207 -6.57 -31.52 -12.67
CA GLN A 207 -7.21 -31.54 -13.99
C GLN A 207 -8.55 -30.82 -13.91
N ALA A 208 -8.71 -29.75 -14.69
CA ALA A 208 -10.01 -29.15 -14.96
C ALA A 208 -10.61 -29.80 -16.22
N THR A 209 -11.93 -29.99 -16.23
CA THR A 209 -12.70 -30.42 -17.40
C THR A 209 -13.12 -29.22 -18.22
#